data_AF-A0A6C0CH05-F1
#
_entry.id   AF-A0A6C0CH05-F1
#
_cell.length_a   1.000
_cell.length_b   1.000
_cell.length_c   1.000
_cell.angle_alpha   90.00
_cell.angle_beta   90.00
_cell.angle_gamma   90.00
#
_symmetry.space_group_name_H-M   'P 1'
#
loop_
_entity.id
_entity.type
_entity.pdbx_description
1 polymer ?
#
loop_
_entity_poly.entity_id
_entity_poly.type
_entity_poly.pdbx_seq_one_letter_code
_entity_poly.pdbx_strand_id
1 'polypeptide(L)'
;MDEITSDIEEDTPKTFKTTNNPNLDLFIQLVRDVNKEQLINYLNKSWEQDKLKTVAIIFNSRDRLKGKKEKTVSNYCLIWLKEKDPAVYKSNLETYINKYGCWKDVNYIINNTKKNNFEYELFANQLKYDKVCLEMGQHISLCAKWAINPNEKNVIKIVKHLFPQIKDYQQKYRKEYISPLRKKLDLVETKMCNKQWELIEYEKLPAKALSKYKKAFIKNDQEKYQEFLKNVAENKVKLKVTGLLPHEIVKKYIDLKTRSFKMDEVDETLELEWKAFLNTFDGKEFEGIIPIVDISGSMFNSAFQVKPIYVSVALGLLLAHINKDFLHNKVITFSKDPVFFTIKGETLSEKITSIMKSPFGLNTDFIKVADMIIENNLTSYKKIICFTDMQFDKSANENNETSDMKNSHTIFMNKFIEKGLNVPELIYWNLNGTYNDFPIDNTYENTSIISGFSEQLLNVILENNDKITPEILMEKILQPYYEHILI
;
A
#
# COMPACT_ATOMS: atom_id res chain seq x y z
N MET A 1 31.45 -38.87 36.11
CA MET A 1 32.35 -38.70 34.97
C MET A 1 31.93 -39.71 33.91
N ASP A 2 30.72 -39.60 33.37
CA ASP A 2 30.20 -38.51 32.49
C ASP A 2 30.94 -38.57 31.14
N GLU A 3 30.31 -38.60 29.96
CA GLU A 3 29.07 -37.95 29.54
C GLU A 3 28.32 -38.79 28.49
N ILE A 4 26.99 -38.74 28.57
CA ILE A 4 26.06 -39.05 27.48
C ILE A 4 25.67 -37.68 26.90
N THR A 5 26.13 -37.35 25.70
CA THR A 5 25.64 -36.19 24.95
C THR A 5 24.47 -36.64 24.07
N SER A 6 23.26 -36.44 24.59
CA SER A 6 22.03 -36.40 23.81
C SER A 6 21.90 -35.00 23.20
N ASP A 7 21.98 -34.92 21.88
CA ASP A 7 21.63 -33.71 21.13
C ASP A 7 20.16 -33.38 21.38
N ILE A 8 19.92 -32.24 22.03
CA ILE A 8 18.59 -31.68 22.24
C ILE A 8 18.20 -30.98 20.93
N GLU A 9 17.24 -31.55 20.20
CA GLU A 9 16.52 -30.82 19.15
C GLU A 9 15.76 -29.66 19.83
N GLU A 10 16.17 -28.44 19.51
CA GLU A 10 15.50 -27.20 19.89
C GLU A 10 14.11 -27.16 19.23
N ASP A 11 13.09 -27.46 20.02
CA ASP A 11 11.68 -27.45 19.63
C ASP A 11 11.25 -25.98 19.40
N THR A 12 11.33 -25.55 18.14
CA THR A 12 10.86 -24.23 17.70
C THR A 12 9.32 -24.21 17.80
N PRO A 13 8.70 -23.14 18.33
CA PRO A 13 7.24 -23.06 18.44
C PRO A 13 6.57 -23.32 17.09
N LYS A 14 5.66 -24.30 17.05
CA LYS A 14 4.85 -24.64 15.86
C LYS A 14 3.90 -23.49 15.53
N THR A 15 4.42 -22.53 14.78
CA THR A 15 3.68 -21.47 14.11
C THR A 15 2.84 -22.05 12.96
N PHE A 16 1.57 -21.66 12.88
CA PHE A 16 0.70 -22.03 11.76
C PHE A 16 1.17 -21.29 10.49
N LYS A 17 1.90 -21.99 9.61
CA LYS A 17 2.47 -21.43 8.35
C LYS A 17 1.42 -21.09 7.27
N THR A 18 0.14 -21.34 7.48
CA THR A 18 -0.92 -21.26 6.46
C THR A 18 -2.30 -20.99 7.09
N THR A 19 -3.16 -20.27 6.36
CA THR A 19 -4.58 -20.05 6.68
C THR A 19 -5.47 -21.24 6.31
N ASN A 20 -4.89 -22.34 5.82
CA ASN A 20 -5.59 -23.46 5.15
C ASN A 20 -6.35 -23.05 3.88
N ASN A 21 -6.16 -21.81 3.39
CA ASN A 21 -6.70 -21.31 2.13
C ASN A 21 -5.55 -20.72 1.28
N PRO A 22 -4.99 -21.48 0.31
CA PRO A 22 -3.89 -21.01 -0.52
C PRO A 22 -4.09 -19.67 -1.24
N ASN A 23 -5.32 -19.34 -1.65
CA ASN A 23 -5.64 -18.03 -2.23
C ASN A 23 -5.52 -16.90 -1.20
N LEU A 24 -6.00 -17.13 0.02
CA LEU A 24 -5.87 -16.18 1.11
C LEU A 24 -4.40 -16.03 1.54
N ASP A 25 -3.65 -17.13 1.60
CA ASP A 25 -2.21 -17.10 1.87
C ASP A 25 -1.48 -16.23 0.83
N LEU A 26 -1.73 -16.45 -0.47
CA LEU A 26 -1.15 -15.61 -1.52
C LEU A 26 -1.60 -14.15 -1.37
N PHE A 27 -2.89 -13.91 -1.14
CA PHE A 27 -3.42 -12.55 -0.99
C PHE A 27 -2.76 -11.82 0.16
N ILE A 28 -2.53 -12.46 1.31
CA ILE A 28 -1.90 -11.86 2.49
C ILE A 28 -0.39 -11.64 2.25
N GLN A 29 0.31 -12.67 1.76
CA GLN A 29 1.77 -12.70 1.68
C GLN A 29 2.35 -11.93 0.48
N LEU A 30 1.51 -11.48 -0.44
CA LEU A 30 1.94 -10.71 -1.61
C LEU A 30 2.13 -9.23 -1.23
N VAL A 31 3.24 -8.98 -0.54
CA VAL A 31 3.74 -7.69 -0.06
C VAL A 31 5.12 -7.36 -0.66
N ARG A 32 5.66 -6.15 -0.39
CA ARG A 32 7.03 -5.80 -0.79
C ARG A 32 8.02 -6.75 -0.13
N ASP A 33 9.10 -7.05 -0.86
CA ASP A 33 10.26 -7.84 -0.43
C ASP A 33 9.99 -9.28 0.05
N VAL A 34 8.82 -9.86 -0.29
CA VAL A 34 8.60 -11.31 -0.18
C VAL A 34 9.71 -12.09 -0.89
N ASN A 35 10.20 -13.16 -0.25
CA ASN A 35 11.20 -14.02 -0.86
C ASN A 35 10.64 -14.63 -2.16
N LYS A 36 11.44 -14.64 -3.23
CA LYS A 36 10.99 -15.09 -4.55
C LYS A 36 10.58 -16.56 -4.58
N GLU A 37 11.30 -17.43 -3.87
CA GLU A 37 11.00 -18.87 -3.82
C GLU A 37 9.69 -19.11 -3.06
N GLN A 38 9.50 -18.41 -1.94
CA GLN A 38 8.24 -18.45 -1.18
C GLN A 38 7.07 -17.93 -2.02
N LEU A 39 7.25 -16.81 -2.73
CA LEU A 39 6.23 -16.25 -3.63
C LEU A 39 5.82 -17.25 -4.72
N ILE A 40 6.78 -17.93 -5.35
CA ILE A 40 6.49 -18.96 -6.35
C ILE A 40 5.68 -20.12 -5.75
N ASN A 41 6.00 -20.54 -4.52
CA ASN A 41 5.25 -21.56 -3.82
C ASN A 41 3.79 -21.13 -3.57
N TYR A 42 3.57 -19.90 -3.07
CA TYR A 42 2.21 -19.37 -2.88
C TYR A 42 1.44 -19.26 -4.20
N LEU A 43 2.08 -18.77 -5.27
CA LEU A 43 1.48 -18.67 -6.60
C LEU A 43 1.06 -20.04 -7.15
N ASN A 44 1.92 -21.06 -7.03
CA ASN A 44 1.58 -22.41 -7.49
C ASN A 44 0.40 -23.01 -6.72
N LYS A 45 0.38 -22.91 -5.39
CA LYS A 45 -0.72 -23.45 -4.57
C LYS A 45 -2.04 -22.72 -4.84
N SER A 46 -2.01 -21.39 -4.94
CA SER A 46 -3.20 -20.59 -5.31
C SER A 46 -3.71 -20.96 -6.69
N TRP A 47 -2.82 -21.14 -7.67
CA TRP A 47 -3.18 -21.50 -9.05
C TRP A 47 -3.83 -22.88 -9.17
N GLU A 48 -3.35 -23.85 -8.38
CA GLU A 48 -3.95 -25.18 -8.30
C GLU A 48 -5.35 -25.14 -7.69
N GLN A 49 -5.59 -24.22 -6.74
CA GLN A 49 -6.90 -24.04 -6.12
C GLN A 49 -7.90 -23.30 -7.02
N ASP A 50 -7.52 -22.14 -7.58
CA ASP A 50 -8.42 -21.28 -8.38
C ASP A 50 -7.62 -20.29 -9.25
N LYS A 51 -7.47 -20.64 -10.54
CA LYS A 51 -6.71 -19.82 -11.51
C LYS A 51 -7.25 -18.39 -11.66
N LEU A 52 -8.58 -18.25 -11.70
CA LEU A 52 -9.24 -16.95 -11.87
C LEU A 52 -8.89 -16.04 -10.68
N LYS A 53 -9.00 -16.59 -9.48
CA LYS A 53 -8.65 -15.88 -8.24
C LYS A 53 -7.16 -15.56 -8.16
N THR A 54 -6.26 -16.47 -8.57
CA THR A 54 -4.83 -16.17 -8.64
C THR A 54 -4.55 -14.96 -9.53
N VAL A 55 -5.10 -14.92 -10.75
CA VAL A 55 -4.88 -13.78 -11.67
C VAL A 55 -5.49 -12.50 -11.10
N ALA A 56 -6.66 -12.58 -10.45
CA ALA A 56 -7.27 -11.45 -9.76
C ALA A 56 -6.39 -10.89 -8.64
N ILE A 57 -5.76 -11.76 -7.84
CA ILE A 57 -4.81 -11.37 -6.80
C ILE A 57 -3.59 -10.66 -7.44
N ILE A 58 -3.07 -11.18 -8.55
CA ILE A 58 -1.97 -10.53 -9.29
C ILE A 58 -2.39 -9.13 -9.78
N PHE A 59 -3.61 -8.97 -10.31
CA PHE A 59 -4.08 -7.68 -10.82
C PHE A 59 -4.34 -6.67 -9.70
N ASN A 60 -4.99 -7.12 -8.63
CA ASN A 60 -5.20 -6.34 -7.42
C ASN A 60 -3.88 -5.88 -6.80
N SER A 61 -2.87 -6.74 -6.77
CA SER A 61 -1.58 -6.38 -6.21
C SER A 61 -0.96 -5.19 -6.95
N ARG A 62 -1.10 -5.13 -8.27
CA ARG A 62 -0.56 -4.03 -9.05
C ARG A 62 -1.40 -2.77 -9.00
N ASP A 63 -2.72 -2.92 -9.07
CA ASP A 63 -3.67 -1.88 -9.48
C ASP A 63 -3.30 -0.49 -8.93
N ARG A 64 -2.99 0.41 -9.86
CA ARG A 64 -2.48 1.77 -9.60
C ARG A 64 -3.52 2.69 -8.96
N LEU A 65 -4.80 2.37 -9.08
CA LEU A 65 -5.91 3.19 -8.63
C LEU A 65 -6.48 2.62 -7.34
N LYS A 66 -6.94 1.37 -7.37
CA LYS A 66 -7.78 0.80 -6.30
C LYS A 66 -7.14 -0.34 -5.51
N GLY A 67 -6.03 -0.92 -5.97
CA GLY A 67 -5.42 -2.09 -5.30
C GLY A 67 -4.22 -1.73 -4.43
N LYS A 68 -3.31 -2.70 -4.25
CA LYS A 68 -2.15 -2.56 -3.35
C LYS A 68 -1.05 -1.64 -3.90
N LYS A 69 -1.11 -1.27 -5.18
CA LYS A 69 -0.13 -0.41 -5.88
C LYS A 69 1.30 -0.98 -5.84
N GLU A 70 1.41 -2.29 -5.64
CA GLU A 70 2.67 -2.98 -5.52
C GLU A 70 3.30 -3.19 -6.88
N LYS A 71 4.48 -2.62 -7.11
CA LYS A 71 5.10 -2.66 -8.44
C LYS A 71 6.01 -3.88 -8.61
N THR A 72 6.94 -4.05 -7.68
CA THR A 72 8.04 -5.03 -7.83
C THR A 72 7.51 -6.46 -7.77
N VAL A 73 6.73 -6.79 -6.74
CA VAL A 73 6.16 -8.13 -6.56
C VAL A 73 5.17 -8.49 -7.67
N SER A 74 4.32 -7.56 -8.09
CA SER A 74 3.39 -7.77 -9.22
C SER A 74 4.12 -8.07 -10.53
N ASN A 75 5.26 -7.40 -10.77
CA ASN A 75 6.08 -7.70 -11.94
C ASN A 75 6.68 -9.12 -11.87
N TYR A 76 7.09 -9.59 -10.69
CA TYR A 76 7.51 -10.99 -10.53
C TYR A 76 6.36 -11.96 -10.80
N CYS A 77 5.16 -11.64 -10.33
CA CYS A 77 3.97 -12.45 -10.56
C CYS A 77 3.60 -12.53 -12.05
N LEU A 78 3.76 -11.45 -12.82
CA LEU A 78 3.52 -11.47 -14.27
C LEU A 78 4.57 -12.27 -15.04
N ILE A 79 5.83 -12.22 -14.60
CA ILE A 79 6.89 -13.08 -15.16
C ILE A 79 6.54 -14.55 -14.90
N TRP A 80 6.14 -14.88 -13.67
CA TRP A 80 5.68 -16.21 -13.32
C TRP A 80 4.46 -16.63 -14.15
N LEU A 81 3.45 -15.76 -14.33
CA LEU A 81 2.26 -16.07 -15.12
C LEU A 81 2.62 -16.33 -16.59
N LYS A 82 3.55 -15.54 -17.15
CA LYS A 82 4.06 -15.75 -18.51
C LYS A 82 4.74 -17.11 -18.68
N GLU A 83 5.45 -17.59 -17.66
CA GLU A 83 6.12 -18.89 -17.69
C GLU A 83 5.16 -20.05 -17.41
N LYS A 84 4.22 -19.85 -16.48
CA LYS A 84 3.22 -20.84 -16.06
C LYS A 84 2.18 -21.11 -17.15
N ASP A 85 1.62 -20.03 -17.72
CA ASP A 85 0.61 -20.09 -18.77
C ASP A 85 0.73 -18.89 -19.73
N PRO A 86 1.52 -19.02 -20.81
CA PRO A 86 1.71 -17.96 -21.79
C PRO A 86 0.41 -17.51 -22.49
N ALA A 87 -0.61 -18.37 -22.58
CA ALA A 87 -1.87 -18.04 -23.24
C ALA A 87 -2.70 -17.12 -22.35
N VAL A 88 -2.84 -17.45 -21.06
CA VAL A 88 -3.49 -16.60 -20.06
C VAL A 88 -2.76 -15.26 -19.94
N TYR A 89 -1.43 -15.27 -19.87
CA TYR A 89 -0.64 -14.04 -19.81
C TYR A 89 -0.93 -13.10 -21.01
N LYS A 90 -0.88 -13.63 -22.24
CA LYS A 90 -1.10 -12.83 -23.45
C LYS A 90 -2.52 -12.27 -23.52
N SER A 91 -3.51 -13.10 -23.23
CA SER A 91 -4.93 -12.72 -23.34
C SER A 91 -5.31 -11.61 -22.36
N ASN A 92 -4.58 -11.48 -21.25
CA ASN A 92 -4.90 -10.48 -20.23
C ASN A 92 -3.95 -9.27 -20.20
N LEU A 93 -2.81 -9.29 -20.91
CA LEU A 93 -1.78 -8.23 -20.77
C LEU A 93 -2.28 -6.84 -21.17
N GLU A 94 -3.11 -6.74 -22.22
CA GLU A 94 -3.67 -5.46 -22.66
C GLU A 94 -4.65 -4.89 -21.62
N THR A 95 -5.59 -5.71 -21.15
CA THR A 95 -6.52 -5.36 -20.05
C THR A 95 -5.75 -4.94 -18.81
N TYR A 96 -4.70 -5.68 -18.45
CA TYR A 96 -3.83 -5.34 -17.34
C TYR A 96 -3.20 -3.95 -17.50
N ILE A 97 -2.58 -3.65 -18.65
CA ILE A 97 -1.93 -2.34 -18.89
C ILE A 97 -2.94 -1.19 -18.80
N ASN A 98 -4.13 -1.40 -19.37
CA ASN A 98 -5.15 -0.37 -19.49
C ASN A 98 -5.85 -0.08 -18.16
N LYS A 99 -6.12 -1.11 -17.35
CA LYS A 99 -6.90 -0.98 -16.11
C LYS A 99 -6.05 -0.92 -14.84
N TYR A 100 -5.01 -1.75 -14.73
CA TYR A 100 -4.36 -2.04 -13.45
C TYR A 100 -2.87 -1.64 -13.41
N GLY A 101 -2.08 -2.16 -14.35
CA GLY A 101 -0.66 -1.90 -14.50
C GLY A 101 -0.36 -0.77 -15.48
N CYS A 102 0.82 -0.80 -16.10
CA CYS A 102 1.23 0.20 -17.08
C CYS A 102 2.33 -0.33 -18.03
N TRP A 103 2.61 0.41 -19.10
CA TRP A 103 3.68 0.09 -20.06
C TRP A 103 5.08 -0.04 -19.45
N LYS A 104 5.34 0.60 -18.30
CA LYS A 104 6.61 0.42 -17.56
C LYS A 104 6.78 -1.01 -17.05
N ASP A 105 5.68 -1.68 -16.71
CA ASP A 105 5.69 -3.04 -16.19
C ASP A 105 6.02 -4.03 -17.32
N VAL A 106 5.52 -3.77 -18.52
CA VAL A 106 5.87 -4.52 -19.75
C VAL A 106 7.38 -4.43 -20.03
N ASN A 107 7.99 -3.25 -19.94
CA ASN A 107 9.44 -3.11 -20.07
C ASN A 107 10.21 -3.92 -19.03
N TYR A 108 9.68 -3.99 -17.80
CA TYR A 108 10.29 -4.81 -16.76
C TYR A 108 10.29 -6.29 -17.17
N ILE A 109 9.16 -6.80 -17.67
CA ILE A 109 9.05 -8.18 -18.15
C ILE A 109 9.99 -8.41 -19.34
N ILE A 110 10.04 -7.49 -20.32
CA ILE A 110 10.97 -7.55 -21.46
C ILE A 110 12.43 -7.68 -21.00
N ASN A 111 12.82 -6.94 -19.97
CA ASN A 111 14.20 -6.91 -19.49
C ASN A 111 14.57 -8.13 -18.62
N ASN A 112 13.58 -8.86 -18.11
CA ASN A 112 13.78 -9.96 -17.16
C ASN A 112 13.34 -11.33 -17.69
N THR A 113 12.81 -11.42 -18.92
CA THR A 113 12.39 -12.69 -19.53
C THR A 113 12.98 -12.87 -20.92
N LYS A 114 13.01 -14.11 -21.40
CA LYS A 114 13.35 -14.46 -22.79
C LYS A 114 12.06 -14.57 -23.62
N LYS A 115 12.18 -14.54 -24.96
CA LYS A 115 11.06 -14.66 -25.92
C LYS A 115 9.98 -13.56 -25.75
N ASN A 116 10.36 -12.31 -26.02
CA ASN A 116 9.49 -11.14 -25.78
C ASN A 116 8.82 -10.57 -27.03
N ASN A 117 8.66 -11.39 -28.08
CA ASN A 117 8.15 -10.93 -29.37
C ASN A 117 6.74 -10.33 -29.23
N PHE A 118 5.90 -10.94 -28.40
CA PHE A 118 4.54 -10.45 -28.13
C PHE A 118 4.54 -9.05 -27.52
N GLU A 119 5.38 -8.80 -26.51
CA GLU A 119 5.44 -7.49 -25.87
C GLU A 119 5.97 -6.40 -26.81
N TYR A 120 6.96 -6.72 -27.65
CA TYR A 120 7.45 -5.79 -28.66
C TYR A 120 6.40 -5.47 -29.73
N GLU A 121 5.64 -6.48 -30.16
CA GLU A 121 4.50 -6.33 -31.07
C GLU A 121 3.39 -5.49 -30.44
N LEU A 122 3.08 -5.72 -29.17
CA LEU A 122 2.09 -4.96 -28.41
C LEU A 122 2.46 -3.47 -28.32
N PHE A 123 3.73 -3.15 -28.04
CA PHE A 123 4.23 -1.76 -28.13
C PHE A 123 4.03 -1.16 -29.53
N ALA A 124 4.37 -1.91 -30.58
CA ALA A 124 4.24 -1.42 -31.95
C ALA A 124 2.77 -1.16 -32.33
N ASN A 125 1.87 -2.07 -31.99
CA ASN A 125 0.45 -1.95 -32.28
C ASN A 125 -0.17 -0.76 -31.55
N GLN A 126 0.15 -0.56 -30.26
CA GLN A 126 -0.32 0.61 -29.53
C GLN A 126 0.23 1.92 -30.10
N LEU A 127 1.51 1.96 -30.49
CA LEU A 127 2.09 3.16 -31.10
C LEU A 127 1.45 3.52 -32.44
N LYS A 128 1.05 2.53 -33.26
CA LYS A 128 0.26 2.75 -34.47
C LYS A 128 -1.11 3.34 -34.14
N TYR A 129 -1.80 2.75 -33.17
CA TYR A 129 -3.10 3.24 -32.72
C TYR A 129 -3.01 4.68 -32.19
N ASP A 130 -2.05 4.96 -31.30
CA ASP A 130 -1.83 6.30 -30.74
C ASP A 130 -1.50 7.34 -31.82
N LYS A 131 -0.81 6.95 -32.90
CA LYS A 131 -0.52 7.83 -34.04
C LYS A 131 -1.80 8.20 -34.79
N VAL A 132 -2.67 7.24 -35.06
CA VAL A 132 -3.99 7.50 -35.68
C VAL A 132 -4.84 8.40 -34.78
N CYS A 133 -4.90 8.13 -33.48
CA CYS A 133 -5.60 8.98 -32.53
C CYS A 133 -5.03 10.40 -32.49
N LEU A 134 -3.70 10.57 -32.56
CA LEU A 134 -3.07 11.88 -32.63
C LEU A 134 -3.50 12.66 -33.88
N GLU A 135 -3.49 12.00 -35.05
CA GLU A 135 -3.90 12.61 -36.33
C GLU A 135 -5.39 13.01 -36.31
N MET A 136 -6.22 12.25 -35.61
CA MET A 136 -7.64 12.55 -35.40
C MET A 136 -7.91 13.53 -34.23
N GLY A 137 -6.87 14.03 -33.56
CA GLY A 137 -7.01 14.92 -32.41
C GLY A 137 -7.56 14.26 -31.12
N GLN A 138 -7.65 12.93 -31.09
CA GLN A 138 -8.18 12.14 -29.97
C GLN A 138 -7.17 11.96 -28.83
N HIS A 139 -7.65 11.35 -27.74
CA HIS A 139 -6.80 10.96 -26.61
C HIS A 139 -5.87 9.81 -27.00
N ILE A 140 -4.61 9.87 -26.55
CA ILE A 140 -3.58 8.84 -26.81
C ILE A 140 -3.16 8.15 -25.51
N SER A 141 -2.67 6.92 -25.61
CA SER A 141 -2.16 6.19 -24.44
C SER A 141 -0.82 6.75 -23.94
N LEU A 142 -0.37 6.28 -22.76
CA LEU A 142 0.98 6.56 -22.24
C LEU A 142 2.08 5.65 -22.85
N CYS A 143 1.80 4.89 -23.90
CA CYS A 143 2.74 3.94 -24.49
C CYS A 143 4.05 4.63 -24.92
N ALA A 144 3.97 5.74 -25.64
CA ALA A 144 5.15 6.49 -26.10
C ALA A 144 6.03 7.02 -24.95
N LYS A 145 5.48 7.26 -23.75
CA LYS A 145 6.26 7.63 -22.56
C LYS A 145 7.23 6.53 -22.15
N TRP A 146 6.80 5.28 -22.25
CA TRP A 146 7.56 4.12 -21.81
C TRP A 146 8.20 3.33 -22.96
N ALA A 147 7.89 3.65 -24.21
CA ALA A 147 8.50 2.99 -25.35
C ALA A 147 10.05 3.13 -25.35
N ILE A 148 10.72 2.07 -25.80
CA ILE A 148 12.19 1.93 -25.80
C ILE A 148 12.83 3.10 -26.55
N ASN A 149 13.95 3.62 -26.03
CA ASN A 149 14.65 4.73 -26.64
C ASN A 149 15.13 4.37 -28.06
N PRO A 150 14.99 5.26 -29.06
CA PRO A 150 15.52 5.04 -30.41
C PRO A 150 16.99 4.60 -30.47
N ASN A 151 17.80 4.95 -29.48
CA ASN A 151 19.24 4.64 -29.44
C ASN A 151 19.56 3.29 -28.77
N GLU A 152 18.57 2.60 -28.22
CA GLU A 152 18.77 1.29 -27.56
C GLU A 152 18.71 0.13 -28.56
N LYS A 153 19.56 -0.88 -28.35
CA LYS A 153 19.68 -2.06 -29.26
C LYS A 153 18.37 -2.79 -29.50
N ASN A 154 17.51 -2.90 -28.49
CA ASN A 154 16.26 -3.66 -28.58
C ASN A 154 15.15 -2.94 -29.36
N VAL A 155 15.30 -1.65 -29.69
CA VAL A 155 14.24 -0.89 -30.39
C VAL A 155 13.93 -1.48 -31.77
N ILE A 156 14.90 -2.15 -32.41
CA ILE A 156 14.72 -2.83 -33.69
C ILE A 156 13.59 -3.87 -33.63
N LYS A 157 13.34 -4.48 -32.46
CA LYS A 157 12.30 -5.48 -32.28
C LYS A 157 10.89 -4.88 -32.34
N ILE A 158 10.71 -3.63 -31.89
CA ILE A 158 9.45 -2.89 -32.06
C ILE A 158 9.31 -2.42 -33.51
N VAL A 159 10.38 -1.83 -34.04
CA VAL A 159 10.42 -1.20 -35.37
C VAL A 159 10.09 -2.18 -36.49
N LYS A 160 10.49 -3.45 -36.37
CA LYS A 160 10.12 -4.53 -37.32
C LYS A 160 8.61 -4.69 -37.52
N HIS A 161 7.81 -4.35 -36.52
CA HIS A 161 6.35 -4.37 -36.63
C HIS A 161 5.78 -3.02 -37.10
N LEU A 162 6.54 -1.93 -37.02
CA LEU A 162 6.11 -0.58 -37.43
C LEU A 162 6.36 -0.29 -38.91
N PHE A 163 7.47 -0.78 -39.46
CA PHE A 163 7.92 -0.45 -40.81
C PHE A 163 8.26 -1.69 -41.62
N PRO A 164 7.89 -1.75 -42.92
CA PRO A 164 8.28 -2.84 -43.80
C PRO A 164 9.78 -2.87 -44.11
N GLN A 165 10.48 -1.73 -44.01
CA GLN A 165 11.92 -1.60 -44.26
C GLN A 165 12.62 -0.90 -43.09
N ILE A 166 13.78 -1.41 -42.68
CA ILE A 166 14.51 -1.01 -41.45
C ILE A 166 15.68 -0.05 -41.76
N LYS A 167 15.63 0.68 -42.88
CA LYS A 167 16.65 1.69 -43.18
C LYS A 167 16.42 2.97 -42.36
N ASP A 168 17.47 3.50 -41.74
CA ASP A 168 17.46 4.71 -40.90
C ASP A 168 16.40 4.68 -39.80
N TYR A 169 16.11 3.47 -39.30
CA TYR A 169 14.93 3.20 -38.50
C TYR A 169 14.89 3.99 -37.19
N GLN A 170 16.04 4.27 -36.58
CA GLN A 170 16.12 5.05 -35.34
C GLN A 170 15.60 6.47 -35.57
N GLN A 171 15.95 7.08 -36.71
CA GLN A 171 15.50 8.42 -37.06
C GLN A 171 14.01 8.42 -37.40
N LYS A 172 13.54 7.44 -38.19
CA LYS A 172 12.12 7.31 -38.55
C LYS A 172 11.24 7.09 -37.32
N TYR A 173 11.58 6.10 -36.49
CA TYR A 173 10.87 5.81 -35.24
C TYR A 173 10.81 7.03 -34.32
N ARG A 174 11.91 7.77 -34.17
CA ARG A 174 11.93 9.00 -33.39
C ARG A 174 11.00 10.07 -33.95
N LYS A 175 11.12 10.38 -35.25
CA LYS A 175 10.40 11.49 -35.90
C LYS A 175 8.91 11.19 -36.09
N GLU A 176 8.56 9.97 -36.46
CA GLU A 176 7.18 9.61 -36.85
C GLU A 176 6.31 9.16 -35.68
N TYR A 177 6.90 8.63 -34.60
CA TYR A 177 6.16 8.10 -33.45
C TYR A 177 6.55 8.82 -32.16
N ILE A 178 7.80 8.70 -31.72
CA ILE A 178 8.16 9.06 -30.34
C ILE A 178 8.06 10.57 -30.08
N SER A 179 8.64 11.40 -30.94
CA SER A 179 8.60 12.86 -30.78
C SER A 179 7.17 13.44 -30.83
N PRO A 180 6.33 13.16 -31.84
CA PRO A 180 4.98 13.73 -31.90
C PRO A 180 4.07 13.23 -30.77
N LEU A 181 4.12 11.93 -30.44
CA LEU A 181 3.32 11.38 -29.36
C LEU A 181 3.74 11.94 -27.99
N ARG A 182 5.04 12.00 -27.68
CA ARG A 182 5.50 12.61 -26.41
C ARG A 182 5.19 14.09 -26.31
N LYS A 183 5.18 14.82 -27.44
CA LYS A 183 4.74 16.22 -27.47
C LYS A 183 3.27 16.36 -27.09
N LYS A 184 2.40 15.48 -27.59
CA LYS A 184 0.97 15.45 -27.23
C LYS A 184 0.74 15.10 -25.75
N LEU A 185 1.59 14.25 -25.16
CA LEU A 185 1.49 13.87 -23.74
C LEU A 185 1.84 15.00 -22.75
N ASP A 186 2.45 16.09 -23.22
CA ASP A 186 2.80 17.28 -22.42
C ASP A 186 3.46 16.97 -21.06
N LEU A 187 4.51 16.15 -21.08
CA LEU A 187 5.18 15.68 -19.86
C LEU A 187 5.94 16.81 -19.16
N VAL A 188 5.76 16.93 -17.83
CA VAL A 188 6.48 17.91 -17.01
C VAL A 188 7.99 17.78 -17.15
N GLU A 189 8.51 16.56 -17.26
CA GLU A 189 9.94 16.33 -17.45
C GLU A 189 10.47 16.94 -18.75
N THR A 190 9.67 16.98 -19.81
CA THR A 190 10.04 17.61 -21.08
C THR A 190 10.15 19.12 -20.93
N LYS A 191 9.19 19.76 -20.26
CA LYS A 191 9.24 21.20 -19.95
C LYS A 191 10.45 21.55 -19.09
N MET A 192 10.71 20.76 -18.04
CA MET A 192 11.87 20.93 -17.16
C MET A 192 13.20 20.78 -17.92
N CYS A 193 13.35 19.77 -18.78
CA CYS A 193 14.55 19.58 -19.59
C CYS A 193 14.80 20.72 -20.57
N ASN A 194 13.74 21.28 -21.15
CA ASN A 194 13.81 22.42 -22.06
C ASN A 194 13.92 23.78 -21.34
N LYS A 195 13.96 23.79 -19.99
CA LYS A 195 13.94 25.01 -19.15
C LYS A 195 12.71 25.89 -19.36
N GLN A 196 11.59 25.30 -19.78
CA GLN A 196 10.32 25.98 -20.01
C GLN A 196 9.47 25.95 -18.73
N TRP A 197 9.98 26.55 -17.66
CA TRP A 197 9.34 26.53 -16.33
C TRP A 197 8.01 27.27 -16.32
N GLU A 198 7.93 28.38 -17.07
CA GLU A 198 6.76 29.22 -17.25
C GLU A 198 5.54 28.46 -17.77
N LEU A 199 5.75 27.39 -18.56
CA LEU A 199 4.70 26.54 -19.14
C LEU A 199 4.21 25.45 -18.19
N ILE A 200 4.78 25.31 -16.99
CA ILE A 200 4.38 24.28 -16.03
C ILE A 200 3.11 24.73 -15.32
N GLU A 201 2.04 23.97 -15.47
CA GLU A 201 0.76 24.18 -14.80
C GLU A 201 0.70 23.26 -13.56
N TYR A 202 1.11 23.78 -12.40
CA TYR A 202 1.24 22.99 -11.16
C TYR A 202 -0.05 22.28 -10.74
N GLU A 203 -1.20 22.92 -10.95
CA GLU A 203 -2.53 22.40 -10.63
C GLU A 203 -2.88 21.12 -11.41
N LYS A 204 -2.28 20.94 -12.60
CA LYS A 204 -2.50 19.76 -13.42
C LYS A 204 -1.62 18.59 -13.00
N LEU A 205 -0.55 18.83 -12.22
CA LEU A 205 0.41 17.82 -11.84
C LEU A 205 -0.12 16.89 -10.72
N PRO A 206 0.18 15.58 -10.79
CA PRO A 206 -0.07 14.67 -9.66
C PRO A 206 0.81 14.99 -8.44
N ALA A 207 0.32 14.74 -7.23
CA ALA A 207 1.06 14.93 -5.97
C ALA A 207 2.46 14.28 -5.97
N LYS A 208 2.56 13.06 -6.51
CA LYS A 208 3.84 12.34 -6.60
C LYS A 208 4.88 13.07 -7.47
N ALA A 209 4.44 13.77 -8.52
CA ALA A 209 5.32 14.60 -9.34
C ALA A 209 5.72 15.89 -8.61
N LEU A 210 4.76 16.53 -7.90
CA LEU A 210 5.02 17.70 -7.05
C LEU A 210 6.09 17.38 -6.00
N SER A 211 5.91 16.29 -5.25
CA SER A 211 6.89 15.88 -4.25
C SER A 211 8.24 15.49 -4.85
N LYS A 212 8.27 14.77 -5.98
CA LYS A 212 9.53 14.31 -6.59
C LYS A 212 10.38 15.46 -7.12
N TYR A 213 9.74 16.47 -7.72
CA TYR A 213 10.42 17.57 -8.40
C TYR A 213 10.44 18.87 -7.58
N LYS A 214 9.91 18.86 -6.35
CA LYS A 214 9.87 20.01 -5.43
C LYS A 214 11.14 20.86 -5.42
N LYS A 215 12.30 20.22 -5.22
CA LYS A 215 13.60 20.94 -5.19
C LYS A 215 13.91 21.67 -6.50
N ALA A 216 13.52 21.10 -7.63
CA ALA A 216 13.70 21.72 -8.94
C ALA A 216 12.72 22.88 -9.15
N PHE A 217 11.48 22.77 -8.69
CA PHE A 217 10.50 23.85 -8.74
C PHE A 217 10.93 25.03 -7.88
N ILE A 218 11.31 24.80 -6.62
CA ILE A 218 11.83 25.85 -5.74
C ILE A 218 13.06 26.54 -6.35
N LYS A 219 13.97 25.78 -6.96
CA LYS A 219 15.19 26.34 -7.54
C LYS A 219 14.95 27.21 -8.78
N ASN A 220 13.95 26.90 -9.60
CA ASN A 220 13.83 27.49 -10.94
C ASN A 220 12.52 28.27 -11.17
N ASP A 221 11.51 28.13 -10.31
CA ASP A 221 10.19 28.75 -10.46
C ASP A 221 9.53 28.97 -9.09
N GLN A 222 10.30 29.54 -8.16
CA GLN A 222 9.93 29.67 -6.74
C GLN A 222 8.63 30.44 -6.54
N GLU A 223 8.49 31.59 -7.18
CA GLU A 223 7.36 32.50 -6.99
C GLU A 223 6.04 31.83 -7.40
N LYS A 224 5.98 31.27 -8.61
CA LYS A 224 4.79 30.58 -9.12
C LYS A 224 4.46 29.32 -8.30
N TYR A 225 5.48 28.59 -7.86
CA TYR A 225 5.28 27.42 -7.01
C TYR A 225 4.73 27.80 -5.63
N GLN A 226 5.22 28.87 -5.01
CA GLN A 226 4.71 29.39 -3.75
C GLN A 226 3.28 29.94 -3.89
N GLU A 227 2.98 30.65 -4.96
CA GLU A 227 1.62 31.11 -5.26
C GLU A 227 0.65 29.92 -5.42
N PHE A 228 1.09 28.86 -6.11
CA PHE A 228 0.32 27.62 -6.20
C PHE A 228 0.04 27.01 -4.82
N LEU A 229 1.04 26.89 -3.94
CA LEU A 229 0.84 26.35 -2.58
C LEU A 229 -0.15 27.20 -1.78
N LYS A 230 -0.04 28.54 -1.86
CA LYS A 230 -0.99 29.47 -1.24
C LYS A 230 -2.42 29.25 -1.74
N ASN A 231 -2.60 29.13 -3.07
CA ASN A 231 -3.91 28.87 -3.66
C ASN A 231 -4.50 27.53 -3.22
N VAL A 232 -3.67 26.51 -3.00
CA VAL A 232 -4.10 25.22 -2.43
C VAL A 232 -4.48 25.38 -0.95
N ALA A 233 -3.69 26.12 -0.16
CA ALA A 233 -3.97 26.37 1.26
C ALA A 233 -5.32 27.08 1.48
N GLU A 234 -5.62 28.06 0.62
CA GLU A 234 -6.87 28.83 0.57
C GLU A 234 -8.04 28.06 -0.08
N ASN A 235 -7.87 26.78 -0.42
CA ASN A 235 -8.85 25.93 -1.11
C ASN A 235 -9.32 26.47 -2.47
N LYS A 236 -8.59 27.40 -3.11
CA LYS A 236 -8.89 27.90 -4.46
C LYS A 236 -8.58 26.86 -5.54
N VAL A 237 -7.60 26.00 -5.27
CA VAL A 237 -7.15 24.94 -6.17
C VAL A 237 -7.13 23.60 -5.43
N LYS A 238 -7.64 22.54 -6.05
CA LYS A 238 -7.59 21.19 -5.50
C LYS A 238 -6.31 20.47 -5.92
N LEU A 239 -5.57 19.94 -4.95
CA LEU A 239 -4.38 19.14 -5.20
C LEU A 239 -4.76 17.72 -5.66
N LYS A 240 -4.15 17.24 -6.75
CA LYS A 240 -4.38 15.88 -7.26
C LYS A 240 -3.62 14.84 -6.43
N VAL A 241 -4.22 14.41 -5.32
CA VAL A 241 -3.66 13.40 -4.39
C VAL A 241 -3.81 11.95 -4.84
N THR A 242 -4.37 11.68 -6.03
CA THR A 242 -4.57 10.31 -6.52
C THR A 242 -3.25 9.52 -6.52
N GLY A 243 -3.24 8.40 -5.79
CA GLY A 243 -2.08 7.53 -5.68
C GLY A 243 -1.06 7.93 -4.61
N LEU A 244 -1.31 8.99 -3.83
CA LEU A 244 -0.55 9.33 -2.63
C LEU A 244 -1.04 8.47 -1.46
N LEU A 245 -0.12 7.85 -0.72
CA LEU A 245 -0.45 7.04 0.44
C LEU A 245 -0.10 7.80 1.74
N PRO A 246 -0.92 7.71 2.81
CA PRO A 246 -0.72 8.52 4.01
C PRO A 246 0.63 8.23 4.69
N HIS A 247 1.07 6.97 4.70
CA HIS A 247 2.38 6.60 5.23
C HIS A 247 3.55 7.16 4.40
N GLU A 248 3.38 7.47 3.10
CA GLU A 248 4.43 8.10 2.28
C GLU A 248 4.67 9.56 2.72
N ILE A 249 3.63 10.24 3.21
CA ILE A 249 3.71 11.61 3.74
C ILE A 249 4.36 11.57 5.13
N VAL A 250 3.82 10.74 6.04
CA VAL A 250 4.32 10.58 7.42
C VAL A 250 5.77 10.12 7.44
N LYS A 251 6.16 9.20 6.55
CA LYS A 251 7.55 8.74 6.38
C LYS A 251 8.52 9.91 6.21
N LYS A 252 8.19 10.89 5.36
CA LYS A 252 9.10 12.03 5.11
C LYS A 252 9.35 12.82 6.39
N TYR A 253 8.31 13.08 7.18
CA TYR A 253 8.47 13.76 8.47
C TYR A 253 9.26 12.94 9.49
N ILE A 254 8.95 11.64 9.64
CA ILE A 254 9.70 10.77 10.56
C ILE A 254 11.17 10.64 10.14
N ASP A 255 11.45 10.48 8.84
CA ASP A 255 12.83 10.42 8.31
C ASP A 255 13.59 11.75 8.49
N LEU A 256 12.92 12.90 8.33
CA LEU A 256 13.54 14.21 8.58
C LEU A 256 13.90 14.38 10.06
N LYS A 257 12.98 14.02 10.96
CA LYS A 257 13.18 14.15 12.41
C LYS A 257 14.28 13.23 12.94
N THR A 258 14.38 12.02 12.40
CA THR A 258 15.42 11.05 12.79
C THR A 258 16.81 11.40 12.26
N ARG A 259 16.93 12.11 11.14
CA ARG A 259 18.23 12.41 10.50
C ARG A 259 18.82 13.77 10.84
N SER A 260 17.99 14.77 11.14
CA SER A 260 18.41 16.16 11.03
C SER A 260 18.62 16.88 12.37
N PHE A 261 18.22 16.30 13.50
CA PHE A 261 18.10 16.96 14.82
C PHE A 261 17.30 18.29 14.84
N LYS A 262 16.86 18.82 13.69
CA LYS A 262 15.92 19.93 13.55
C LYS A 262 14.50 19.39 13.75
N MET A 263 13.97 19.56 14.95
CA MET A 263 12.72 18.90 15.36
C MET A 263 11.45 19.54 14.78
N ASP A 264 11.50 20.76 14.22
CA ASP A 264 10.28 21.58 14.04
C ASP A 264 10.14 22.30 12.68
N GLU A 265 10.88 21.91 11.65
CA GLU A 265 10.67 22.52 10.31
C GLU A 265 9.38 21.96 9.68
N VAL A 266 8.38 22.83 9.52
CA VAL A 266 7.10 22.51 8.86
C VAL A 266 7.29 22.57 7.35
N ASP A 267 7.00 21.46 6.67
CA ASP A 267 7.01 21.39 5.22
C ASP A 267 5.60 21.65 4.69
N GLU A 268 5.35 22.88 4.23
CA GLU A 268 4.05 23.31 3.70
C GLU A 268 3.51 22.38 2.60
N THR A 269 4.37 21.80 1.75
CA THR A 269 3.93 20.85 0.72
C THR A 269 3.37 19.58 1.36
N LEU A 270 3.99 19.07 2.44
CA LEU A 270 3.52 17.87 3.15
C LEU A 270 2.24 18.14 3.95
N GLU A 271 2.12 19.31 4.56
CA GLU A 271 0.90 19.73 5.24
C GLU A 271 -0.29 19.80 4.28
N LEU A 272 -0.09 20.39 3.09
CA LEU A 272 -1.14 20.47 2.07
C LEU A 272 -1.46 19.11 1.45
N GLU A 273 -0.45 18.25 1.23
CA GLU A 273 -0.64 16.86 0.80
C GLU A 273 -1.50 16.08 1.82
N TRP A 274 -1.21 16.23 3.11
CA TRP A 274 -1.97 15.57 4.19
C TRP A 274 -3.39 16.10 4.31
N LYS A 275 -3.57 17.43 4.32
CA LYS A 275 -4.89 18.07 4.35
C LYS A 275 -5.74 17.61 3.16
N ALA A 276 -5.18 17.65 1.96
CA ALA A 276 -5.89 17.19 0.76
C ALA A 276 -6.23 15.69 0.80
N PHE A 277 -5.39 14.86 1.43
CA PHE A 277 -5.68 13.45 1.68
C PHE A 277 -6.85 13.28 2.67
N LEU A 278 -6.84 13.99 3.80
CA LEU A 278 -7.92 13.93 4.80
C LEU A 278 -9.27 14.37 4.20
N ASN A 279 -9.27 15.40 3.36
CA ASN A 279 -10.48 15.88 2.68
C ASN A 279 -11.13 14.83 1.76
N THR A 280 -10.44 13.73 1.42
CA THR A 280 -11.04 12.61 0.66
C THR A 280 -12.02 11.77 1.50
N PHE A 281 -12.02 11.98 2.83
CA PHE A 281 -12.93 11.35 3.79
C PHE A 281 -14.03 12.32 4.27
N ASP A 282 -13.98 13.60 3.90
CA ASP A 282 -15.00 14.58 4.28
C ASP A 282 -16.38 14.19 3.72
N GLY A 283 -17.41 14.35 4.55
CA GLY A 283 -18.80 14.05 4.19
C GLY A 283 -19.13 12.54 4.14
N LYS A 284 -18.17 11.67 4.42
CA LYS A 284 -18.44 10.24 4.65
C LYS A 284 -18.85 10.02 6.10
N GLU A 285 -19.87 9.19 6.31
CA GLU A 285 -20.28 8.75 7.64
C GLU A 285 -19.51 7.50 8.02
N PHE A 286 -18.92 7.53 9.22
CA PHE A 286 -18.19 6.40 9.79
C PHE A 286 -18.73 6.12 11.17
N GLU A 287 -19.05 4.86 11.43
CA GLU A 287 -19.18 4.35 12.79
C GLU A 287 -17.77 4.34 13.39
N GLY A 288 -17.47 5.26 14.31
CA GLY A 288 -16.11 5.50 14.78
C GLY A 288 -15.36 4.23 15.17
N ILE A 289 -14.04 4.23 14.98
CA ILE A 289 -13.17 3.08 15.22
C ILE A 289 -12.20 3.43 16.33
N ILE A 290 -11.93 2.53 17.27
CA ILE A 290 -10.96 2.76 18.33
C ILE A 290 -9.56 2.30 17.86
N PRO A 291 -8.62 3.21 17.55
CA PRO A 291 -7.27 2.83 17.15
C PRO A 291 -6.37 2.58 18.37
N ILE A 292 -5.68 1.43 18.38
CA ILE A 292 -4.52 1.16 19.22
C ILE A 292 -3.28 1.30 18.33
N VAL A 293 -2.35 2.18 18.71
CA VAL A 293 -1.20 2.54 17.87
C VAL A 293 0.10 2.05 18.50
N ASP A 294 0.75 1.10 17.83
CA ASP A 294 2.08 0.62 18.20
C ASP A 294 3.17 1.53 17.62
N ILE A 295 4.01 2.02 18.53
CA ILE A 295 5.20 2.83 18.21
C ILE A 295 6.47 2.24 18.84
N SER A 296 6.43 0.97 19.25
CA SER A 296 7.53 0.27 19.91
C SER A 296 8.78 0.20 19.02
N GLY A 297 9.93 -0.10 19.64
CA GLY A 297 11.21 -0.14 18.93
C GLY A 297 11.24 -1.09 17.73
N SER A 298 10.50 -2.21 17.79
CA SER A 298 10.41 -3.18 16.69
C SER A 298 9.70 -2.60 15.46
N MET A 299 8.79 -1.63 15.63
CA MET A 299 8.13 -0.91 14.54
C MET A 299 9.10 -0.10 13.66
N PHE A 300 10.30 0.20 14.16
CA PHE A 300 11.37 0.87 13.43
C PHE A 300 12.30 -0.09 12.68
N ASN A 301 12.23 -1.38 13.01
CA ASN A 301 13.00 -2.43 12.39
C ASN A 301 12.19 -3.05 11.26
N SER A 302 12.74 -2.99 10.05
CA SER A 302 12.13 -3.60 8.89
C SER A 302 13.23 -3.93 7.89
N ALA A 303 13.22 -5.18 7.40
CA ALA A 303 13.98 -5.55 6.21
C ALA A 303 13.37 -4.91 4.94
N PHE A 304 12.16 -4.35 5.05
CA PHE A 304 11.40 -3.76 3.96
C PHE A 304 11.63 -2.25 3.80
N GLN A 305 11.41 -1.73 2.60
CA GLN A 305 11.61 -0.31 2.28
C GLN A 305 10.66 0.67 3.03
N VAL A 306 9.54 0.16 3.54
CA VAL A 306 8.57 0.89 4.37
C VAL A 306 8.58 0.25 5.76
N LYS A 307 8.85 1.06 6.79
CA LYS A 307 8.85 0.60 8.18
C LYS A 307 7.41 0.58 8.73
N PRO A 308 7.03 -0.42 9.53
CA PRO A 308 5.72 -0.51 10.18
C PRO A 308 5.30 0.79 10.89
N ILE A 309 6.24 1.47 11.55
CA ILE A 309 6.00 2.73 12.26
C ILE A 309 5.34 3.80 11.37
N TYR A 310 5.73 3.89 10.10
CA TYR A 310 5.15 4.90 9.20
C TYR A 310 3.67 4.65 8.94
N VAL A 311 3.26 3.38 8.88
CA VAL A 311 1.86 3.00 8.65
C VAL A 311 1.05 3.13 9.92
N SER A 312 1.56 2.64 11.05
CA SER A 312 0.90 2.71 12.36
C SER A 312 0.53 4.14 12.72
N VAL A 313 1.50 5.06 12.67
CA VAL A 313 1.29 6.48 12.93
C VAL A 313 0.32 7.10 11.93
N ALA A 314 0.47 6.80 10.64
CA ALA A 314 -0.39 7.39 9.60
C ALA A 314 -1.86 6.98 9.75
N LEU A 315 -2.13 5.70 10.05
CA LEU A 315 -3.48 5.20 10.26
C LEU A 315 -4.07 5.66 11.58
N GLY A 316 -3.27 5.69 12.65
CA GLY A 316 -3.70 6.24 13.95
C GLY A 316 -4.12 7.71 13.83
N LEU A 317 -3.32 8.54 13.15
CA LEU A 317 -3.65 9.94 12.89
C LEU A 317 -4.89 10.12 12.01
N LEU A 318 -5.06 9.26 11.00
CA LEU A 318 -6.26 9.28 10.16
C LEU A 318 -7.52 8.95 10.96
N LEU A 319 -7.52 7.84 11.69
CA LEU A 319 -8.67 7.42 12.50
C LEU A 319 -9.01 8.46 13.56
N ALA A 320 -7.99 9.00 14.25
CA ALA A 320 -8.17 10.07 15.21
C ALA A 320 -8.79 11.34 14.59
N HIS A 321 -8.53 11.63 13.32
CA HIS A 321 -9.11 12.77 12.61
C HIS A 321 -10.57 12.54 12.19
N ILE A 322 -10.87 11.39 11.58
CA ILE A 322 -12.20 11.08 11.05
C ILE A 322 -13.20 10.68 12.14
N ASN A 323 -12.70 10.19 13.28
CA ASN A 323 -13.52 9.93 14.46
C ASN A 323 -14.13 11.22 15.00
N LYS A 324 -15.36 11.10 15.50
CA LYS A 324 -16.13 12.16 16.13
C LYS A 324 -16.18 11.97 17.65
N ASP A 325 -16.69 13.00 18.33
CA ASP A 325 -16.98 12.99 19.77
C ASP A 325 -15.76 12.60 20.62
N PHE A 326 -15.93 11.66 21.55
CA PHE A 326 -14.87 11.26 22.49
C PHE A 326 -13.60 10.82 21.77
N LEU A 327 -13.71 10.10 20.64
CA LEU A 327 -12.56 9.56 19.91
C LEU A 327 -11.85 10.60 19.02
N HIS A 328 -12.40 11.82 18.89
CA HIS A 328 -11.74 12.86 18.10
C HIS A 328 -10.37 13.23 18.70
N ASN A 329 -9.34 13.17 17.86
CA ASN A 329 -7.92 13.33 18.23
C ASN A 329 -7.43 12.35 19.31
N LYS A 330 -8.08 11.20 19.50
CA LYS A 330 -7.64 10.19 20.48
C LYS A 330 -7.18 8.89 19.82
N VAL A 331 -6.19 8.28 20.45
CA VAL A 331 -5.72 6.92 20.20
C VAL A 331 -5.49 6.21 21.53
N ILE A 332 -5.51 4.88 21.53
CA ILE A 332 -5.02 4.08 22.65
C ILE A 332 -3.54 3.77 22.42
N THR A 333 -2.72 3.92 23.44
CA THR A 333 -1.29 3.58 23.38
C THR A 333 -1.07 2.08 23.40
N PHE A 334 -0.12 1.60 22.61
CA PHE A 334 0.33 0.21 22.71
C PHE A 334 1.29 0.04 23.89
N SER A 335 0.75 -0.28 25.07
CA SER A 335 1.50 -0.42 26.33
C SER A 335 0.79 -1.34 27.33
N LYS A 336 1.55 -1.94 28.26
CA LYS A 336 1.03 -2.75 29.39
C LYS A 336 0.01 -1.97 30.24
N ASP A 337 0.16 -0.66 30.30
CA ASP A 337 -0.77 0.28 30.89
C ASP A 337 -1.31 1.18 29.76
N PRO A 338 -2.30 0.70 28.99
CA PRO A 338 -2.85 1.46 27.87
C PRO A 338 -3.59 2.69 28.38
N VAL A 339 -3.52 3.80 27.63
CA VAL A 339 -4.25 5.03 27.95
C VAL A 339 -4.86 5.65 26.70
N PHE A 340 -5.98 6.37 26.87
CA PHE A 340 -6.53 7.23 25.83
C PHE A 340 -5.64 8.48 25.67
N PHE A 341 -4.65 8.38 24.79
CA PHE A 341 -3.75 9.47 24.48
C PHE A 341 -4.43 10.48 23.55
N THR A 342 -4.43 11.75 23.96
CA THR A 342 -4.95 12.86 23.15
C THR A 342 -3.81 13.46 22.34
N ILE A 343 -3.90 13.34 21.01
CA ILE A 343 -2.95 13.89 20.07
C ILE A 343 -3.06 15.42 20.07
N LYS A 344 -1.93 16.10 20.26
CA LYS A 344 -1.82 17.56 20.28
C LYS A 344 -1.12 18.07 19.02
N GLY A 345 -1.39 19.32 18.66
CA GLY A 345 -0.75 20.01 17.54
C GLY A 345 -1.75 20.43 16.45
N GLU A 346 -1.42 21.51 15.75
CA GLU A 346 -2.22 22.04 14.64
C GLU A 346 -1.73 21.45 13.31
N THR A 347 -0.42 21.37 13.14
CA THR A 347 0.23 20.82 11.95
C THR A 347 0.38 19.30 12.02
N LEU A 348 0.48 18.62 10.86
CA LEU A 348 0.85 17.20 10.79
C LEU A 348 2.19 16.97 11.49
N SER A 349 3.17 17.85 11.30
CA SER A 349 4.46 17.76 12.00
C SER A 349 4.28 17.67 13.53
N GLU A 350 3.52 18.57 14.13
CA GLU A 350 3.28 18.58 15.58
C GLU A 350 2.50 17.35 16.04
N LYS A 351 1.47 16.93 15.29
CA LYS A 351 0.68 15.73 15.59
C LYS A 351 1.54 14.47 15.56
N ILE A 352 2.44 14.35 14.58
CA ILE A 352 3.45 13.28 14.55
C ILE A 352 4.37 13.40 15.77
N THR A 353 4.85 14.58 16.13
CA THR A 353 5.67 14.74 17.35
C THR A 353 4.91 14.31 18.60
N SER A 354 3.63 14.66 18.70
CA SER A 354 2.79 14.31 19.84
C SER A 354 2.63 12.81 19.98
N ILE A 355 2.25 12.10 18.91
CA ILE A 355 2.05 10.65 18.96
C ILE A 355 3.36 9.90 19.18
N MET A 356 4.46 10.35 18.58
CA MET A 356 5.79 9.72 18.76
C MET A 356 6.36 9.90 20.18
N LYS A 357 5.79 10.81 20.98
CA LYS A 357 6.12 11.03 22.39
C LYS A 357 5.13 10.36 23.34
N SER A 358 4.11 9.66 22.83
CA SER A 358 3.17 8.96 23.70
C SER A 358 3.87 7.82 24.44
N PRO A 359 3.36 7.41 25.61
CA PRO A 359 3.80 6.18 26.24
C PRO A 359 3.73 5.00 25.26
N PHE A 360 4.72 4.12 25.30
CA PHE A 360 4.72 2.86 24.55
C PHE A 360 5.38 1.76 25.37
N GLY A 361 5.04 0.51 25.07
CA GLY A 361 5.60 -0.67 25.70
C GLY A 361 5.99 -1.74 24.67
N LEU A 362 6.25 -2.95 25.18
CA LEU A 362 6.53 -4.13 24.35
C LEU A 362 5.26 -4.89 23.97
N ASN A 363 4.17 -4.71 24.71
CA ASN A 363 2.88 -5.35 24.51
C ASN A 363 1.74 -4.42 24.96
N THR A 364 0.50 -4.82 24.70
CA THR A 364 -0.72 -4.13 25.17
C THR A 364 -1.61 -5.07 25.96
N ASP A 365 -2.13 -4.59 27.08
CA ASP A 365 -3.09 -5.31 27.91
C ASP A 365 -4.52 -5.05 27.40
N PHE A 366 -5.06 -5.96 26.60
CA PHE A 366 -6.40 -5.84 26.03
C PHE A 366 -7.52 -5.92 27.08
N ILE A 367 -7.28 -6.58 28.22
CA ILE A 367 -8.24 -6.65 29.32
C ILE A 367 -8.46 -5.25 29.90
N LYS A 368 -7.39 -4.48 30.09
CA LYS A 368 -7.48 -3.06 30.47
C LYS A 368 -8.11 -2.20 29.39
N VAL A 369 -7.85 -2.49 28.10
CA VAL A 369 -8.56 -1.80 27.00
C VAL A 369 -10.07 -2.01 27.09
N ALA A 370 -10.54 -3.23 27.38
CA ALA A 370 -11.96 -3.48 27.61
C ALA A 370 -12.51 -2.64 28.77
N ASP A 371 -11.80 -2.61 29.90
CA ASP A 371 -12.20 -1.79 31.05
C ASP A 371 -12.31 -0.30 30.67
N MET A 372 -11.31 0.25 29.98
CA MET A 372 -11.35 1.63 29.49
C MET A 372 -12.55 1.91 28.59
N ILE A 373 -12.89 0.99 27.68
CA ILE A 373 -14.04 1.15 26.77
C ILE A 373 -15.35 1.15 27.56
N ILE A 374 -15.50 0.21 28.49
CA ILE A 374 -16.70 0.07 29.31
C ILE A 374 -16.87 1.28 30.23
N GLU A 375 -15.81 1.70 30.94
CA GLU A 375 -15.83 2.82 31.87
C GLU A 375 -16.16 4.17 31.18
N ASN A 376 -15.76 4.33 29.92
CA ASN A 376 -16.04 5.53 29.13
C ASN A 376 -17.34 5.42 28.30
N ASN A 377 -18.14 4.36 28.45
CA ASN A 377 -19.37 4.10 27.70
C ASN A 377 -19.19 4.13 26.17
N LEU A 378 -18.09 3.54 25.70
CA LEU A 378 -17.67 3.56 24.29
C LEU A 378 -18.12 2.31 23.50
N THR A 379 -19.10 1.57 24.01
CA THR A 379 -19.60 0.32 23.40
C THR A 379 -20.46 0.52 22.16
N SER A 380 -20.79 1.77 21.84
CA SER A 380 -21.40 2.13 20.56
C SER A 380 -20.43 1.99 19.39
N TYR A 381 -19.11 2.07 19.64
CA TYR A 381 -18.09 1.83 18.62
C TYR A 381 -17.92 0.32 18.42
N LYS A 382 -18.20 -0.15 17.20
CA LYS A 382 -18.23 -1.58 16.90
C LYS A 382 -16.86 -2.20 16.65
N LYS A 383 -15.80 -1.40 16.50
CA LYS A 383 -14.48 -1.88 16.08
C LYS A 383 -13.34 -1.29 16.87
N ILE A 384 -12.40 -2.14 17.23
CA ILE A 384 -11.07 -1.79 17.75
C ILE A 384 -10.05 -2.28 16.74
N ILE A 385 -9.10 -1.44 16.35
CA ILE A 385 -8.02 -1.84 15.45
C ILE A 385 -6.68 -1.66 16.16
N CYS A 386 -5.91 -2.73 16.27
CA CYS A 386 -4.54 -2.71 16.76
C CYS A 386 -3.55 -2.72 15.60
N PHE A 387 -2.84 -1.61 15.40
CA PHE A 387 -1.77 -1.50 14.40
C PHE A 387 -0.44 -1.88 15.04
N THR A 388 0.11 -3.05 14.70
CA THR A 388 1.35 -3.57 15.32
C THR A 388 2.16 -4.41 14.33
N ASP A 389 3.42 -4.69 14.64
CA ASP A 389 4.28 -5.63 13.92
C ASP A 389 4.16 -7.07 14.44
N MET A 390 3.25 -7.31 15.39
CA MET A 390 2.87 -8.62 15.94
C MET A 390 4.02 -9.39 16.60
N GLN A 391 5.05 -8.70 17.08
CA GLN A 391 6.20 -9.34 17.72
C GLN A 391 5.95 -9.60 19.22
N PHE A 392 4.86 -10.30 19.56
CA PHE A 392 4.45 -10.55 20.96
C PHE A 392 5.42 -11.49 21.71
N ASP A 393 6.07 -12.42 21.00
CA ASP A 393 6.74 -13.59 21.60
C ASP A 393 8.16 -13.34 22.15
N LYS A 394 8.86 -12.25 21.78
CA LYS A 394 10.23 -12.02 22.29
C LYS A 394 10.31 -11.63 23.77
N SER A 395 9.17 -11.51 24.45
CA SER A 395 9.09 -11.08 25.85
C SER A 395 8.69 -12.20 26.80
N ALA A 396 8.34 -13.37 26.27
CA ALA A 396 7.74 -14.46 27.04
C ALA A 396 8.64 -15.70 26.89
N ASN A 397 9.64 -15.78 27.76
CA ASN A 397 10.27 -17.05 28.06
C ASN A 397 9.47 -17.69 29.20
N GLU A 398 9.15 -18.97 29.01
CA GLU A 398 8.64 -19.97 29.98
C GLU A 398 7.10 -20.19 30.05
N ASN A 399 6.69 -21.27 29.34
CA ASN A 399 5.62 -22.22 29.66
C ASN A 399 4.13 -21.79 29.54
N ASN A 400 3.40 -22.47 28.63
CA ASN A 400 1.92 -22.51 28.50
C ASN A 400 1.15 -21.32 27.87
N GLU A 401 1.74 -20.63 26.88
CA GLU A 401 1.17 -19.39 26.30
C GLU A 401 -0.11 -19.54 25.48
N THR A 402 -0.33 -20.66 24.78
CA THR A 402 -1.54 -20.82 23.95
C THR A 402 -2.82 -20.97 24.78
N SER A 403 -2.74 -21.43 26.04
CA SER A 403 -3.87 -21.44 26.97
C SER A 403 -4.12 -20.08 27.62
N ASP A 404 -3.08 -19.30 27.90
CA ASP A 404 -3.19 -18.00 28.58
C ASP A 404 -3.74 -16.89 27.69
N MET A 405 -3.42 -16.91 26.39
CA MET A 405 -3.93 -15.91 25.44
C MET A 405 -5.36 -16.22 24.98
N LYS A 406 -5.73 -17.52 24.84
CA LYS A 406 -7.13 -17.97 24.72
C LYS A 406 -7.98 -17.46 25.87
N ASN A 407 -7.44 -17.57 27.08
CA ASN A 407 -8.09 -17.07 28.28
C ASN A 407 -8.24 -15.55 28.21
N SER A 408 -7.20 -14.82 27.79
CA SER A 408 -7.22 -13.36 27.67
C SER A 408 -8.27 -12.81 26.68
N HIS A 409 -8.40 -13.40 25.47
CA HIS A 409 -9.45 -13.01 24.52
C HIS A 409 -10.85 -13.35 25.04
N THR A 410 -11.01 -14.51 25.68
CA THR A 410 -12.28 -14.91 26.30
C THR A 410 -12.65 -13.96 27.44
N ILE A 411 -11.69 -13.58 28.29
CA ILE A 411 -11.87 -12.61 29.37
C ILE A 411 -12.24 -11.23 28.81
N PHE A 412 -11.59 -10.80 27.72
CA PHE A 412 -11.94 -9.57 27.02
C PHE A 412 -13.42 -9.57 26.62
N MET A 413 -13.90 -10.62 25.95
CA MET A 413 -15.31 -10.72 25.55
C MET A 413 -16.25 -10.77 26.75
N ASN A 414 -15.93 -11.58 27.76
CA ASN A 414 -16.79 -11.77 28.94
C ASN A 414 -17.02 -10.47 29.71
N LYS A 415 -16.04 -9.56 29.78
CA LYS A 415 -16.22 -8.24 30.41
C LYS A 415 -17.40 -7.43 29.84
N PHE A 416 -17.65 -7.55 28.53
CA PHE A 416 -18.80 -6.90 27.89
C PHE A 416 -20.08 -7.72 28.08
N ILE A 417 -20.01 -9.04 27.84
CA ILE A 417 -21.16 -9.96 27.89
C ILE A 417 -21.79 -9.98 29.29
N GLU A 418 -20.99 -10.06 30.35
CA GLU A 418 -21.47 -10.07 31.74
C GLU A 418 -22.22 -8.79 32.13
N LYS A 419 -21.95 -7.68 31.44
CA LYS A 419 -22.63 -6.39 31.61
C LYS A 419 -23.79 -6.18 30.62
N GLY A 420 -24.08 -7.16 29.77
CA GLY A 420 -25.10 -7.05 28.72
C GLY A 420 -24.76 -6.04 27.62
N LEU A 421 -23.47 -5.79 27.39
CA LEU A 421 -22.96 -4.83 26.40
C LEU A 421 -22.57 -5.53 25.10
N ASN A 422 -22.65 -4.80 23.99
CA ASN A 422 -22.13 -5.26 22.71
C ASN A 422 -20.60 -5.39 22.77
N VAL A 423 -20.08 -6.52 22.29
CA VAL A 423 -18.65 -6.76 22.19
C VAL A 423 -18.13 -6.10 20.91
N PRO A 424 -17.18 -5.16 20.96
CA PRO A 424 -16.57 -4.61 19.76
C PRO A 424 -15.69 -5.67 19.06
N GLU A 425 -15.74 -5.72 17.73
CA GLU A 425 -14.85 -6.54 16.91
C GLU A 425 -13.40 -6.07 17.10
N LEU A 426 -12.53 -6.97 17.55
CA LEU A 426 -11.11 -6.69 17.68
C LEU A 426 -10.41 -7.05 16.37
N ILE A 427 -9.69 -6.10 15.78
CA ILE A 427 -8.99 -6.30 14.51
C ILE A 427 -7.50 -6.13 14.76
N TYR A 428 -6.74 -7.20 14.57
CA TYR A 428 -5.29 -7.12 14.61
C TYR A 428 -4.74 -6.85 13.21
N TRP A 429 -4.13 -5.67 13.03
CA TRP A 429 -3.56 -5.26 11.76
C TRP A 429 -2.04 -5.37 11.81
N ASN A 430 -1.53 -6.47 11.25
CA ASN A 430 -0.11 -6.74 11.12
C ASN A 430 0.54 -5.86 10.03
N LEU A 431 1.42 -4.97 10.46
CA LEU A 431 2.15 -4.04 9.61
C LEU A 431 3.53 -4.57 9.17
N ASN A 432 3.97 -5.72 9.69
CA ASN A 432 5.25 -6.34 9.37
C ASN A 432 5.05 -7.76 8.80
N GLY A 433 5.37 -7.96 7.52
CA GLY A 433 5.21 -9.26 6.85
C GLY A 433 6.20 -10.35 7.31
N THR A 434 7.12 -10.06 8.23
CA THR A 434 8.13 -11.03 8.69
C THR A 434 7.59 -11.97 9.78
N TYR A 435 6.67 -11.47 10.61
CA TYR A 435 6.11 -12.23 11.74
C TYR A 435 4.69 -12.63 11.38
N ASN A 436 4.39 -13.92 11.44
CA ASN A 436 3.04 -14.47 11.26
C ASN A 436 2.49 -14.99 12.60
N ASP A 437 3.00 -14.46 13.71
CA ASP A 437 2.67 -14.90 15.06
C ASP A 437 1.39 -14.19 15.47
N PHE A 438 0.27 -14.84 15.15
CA PHE A 438 -1.05 -14.34 15.48
C PHE A 438 -1.46 -14.85 16.87
N PRO A 439 -1.94 -13.97 17.76
CA PRO A 439 -2.34 -14.39 19.11
C PRO A 439 -3.58 -15.32 19.12
N ILE A 440 -4.28 -15.41 17.99
CA ILE A 440 -5.54 -16.11 17.77
C ILE A 440 -5.67 -16.45 16.28
N ASP A 441 -6.52 -17.43 15.94
CA ASP A 441 -6.80 -17.84 14.56
C ASP A 441 -8.19 -17.38 14.08
N ASN A 442 -8.60 -17.78 12.88
CA ASN A 442 -9.89 -17.42 12.28
C ASN A 442 -11.10 -18.16 12.90
N THR A 443 -10.89 -19.05 13.88
CA THR A 443 -11.98 -19.75 14.57
C THR A 443 -12.56 -18.96 15.73
N TYR A 444 -11.90 -17.89 16.17
CA TYR A 444 -12.36 -17.06 17.28
C TYR A 444 -13.48 -16.10 16.86
N GLU A 445 -14.52 -16.04 17.68
CA GLU A 445 -15.59 -15.09 17.47
C GLU A 445 -15.13 -13.64 17.74
N ASN A 446 -15.73 -12.72 17.01
CA ASN A 446 -15.55 -11.28 17.15
C ASN A 446 -14.10 -10.75 16.99
N THR A 447 -13.26 -11.48 16.24
CA THR A 447 -11.91 -11.04 15.91
C THR A 447 -11.55 -11.30 14.46
N SER A 448 -10.73 -10.40 13.91
CA SER A 448 -10.24 -10.44 12.54
C SER A 448 -8.76 -10.08 12.47
N ILE A 449 -8.05 -10.62 11.48
CA ILE A 449 -6.61 -10.42 11.29
C ILE A 449 -6.38 -9.91 9.88
N ILE A 450 -5.64 -8.81 9.77
CA ILE A 450 -5.36 -8.15 8.50
C ILE A 450 -3.85 -7.92 8.40
N SER A 451 -3.23 -8.32 7.29
CA SER A 451 -1.79 -8.08 7.09
C SER A 451 -1.52 -7.19 5.89
N GLY A 452 -0.44 -6.41 6.00
CA GLY A 452 0.00 -5.47 4.98
C GLY A 452 -0.87 -4.21 4.91
N PHE A 453 -0.40 -3.19 4.19
CA PHE A 453 -1.13 -1.92 4.09
C PHE A 453 -1.57 -1.65 2.66
N SER A 454 -2.85 -1.38 2.48
CA SER A 454 -3.37 -0.74 1.27
C SER A 454 -4.51 0.22 1.63
N GLU A 455 -4.66 1.27 0.83
CA GLU A 455 -5.80 2.20 0.92
C GLU A 455 -7.14 1.46 0.76
N GLN A 456 -7.15 0.38 -0.01
CA GLN A 456 -8.33 -0.46 -0.21
C GLN A 456 -8.78 -1.16 1.07
N LEU A 457 -7.84 -1.77 1.81
CA LEU A 457 -8.14 -2.42 3.09
C LEU A 457 -8.77 -1.43 4.07
N LEU A 458 -8.19 -0.23 4.15
CA LEU A 458 -8.72 0.85 4.97
C LEU A 458 -10.16 1.22 4.59
N ASN A 459 -10.44 1.45 3.30
CA ASN A 459 -11.79 1.79 2.85
C ASN A 459 -12.81 0.70 3.20
N VAL A 460 -12.47 -0.58 2.99
CA VAL A 460 -13.39 -1.69 3.30
C VAL A 460 -13.66 -1.79 4.81
N ILE A 461 -12.65 -1.57 5.65
CA ILE A 461 -12.82 -1.60 7.11
C ILE A 461 -13.69 -0.44 7.59
N LEU A 462 -13.59 0.73 6.96
CA LEU A 462 -14.38 1.91 7.25
C LEU A 462 -15.84 1.83 6.76
N GLU A 463 -16.11 1.12 5.67
CA GLU A 463 -17.43 1.07 5.02
C GLU A 463 -18.38 0.00 5.58
N ASN A 464 -17.87 -1.05 6.24
CA ASN A 464 -18.68 -2.23 6.58
C ASN A 464 -19.15 -2.25 8.05
N ASN A 465 -20.41 -2.60 8.27
CA ASN A 465 -20.99 -2.80 9.61
C ASN A 465 -21.06 -4.27 10.05
N ASP A 466 -20.73 -5.21 9.16
CA ASP A 466 -20.78 -6.66 9.41
C ASP A 466 -19.40 -7.24 9.71
N LYS A 467 -19.37 -8.39 10.40
CA LYS A 467 -18.18 -9.17 10.77
C LYS A 467 -17.28 -9.42 9.54
N ILE A 468 -16.01 -9.03 9.59
CA ILE A 468 -15.10 -9.08 8.44
C ILE A 468 -14.13 -10.26 8.58
N THR A 469 -14.42 -11.44 8.02
CA THR A 469 -13.37 -12.47 7.92
C THR A 469 -12.36 -12.11 6.81
N PRO A 470 -11.09 -12.55 6.91
CA PRO A 470 -10.09 -12.31 5.86
C PRO A 470 -10.51 -12.83 4.47
N GLU A 471 -11.26 -13.94 4.41
CA GLU A 471 -11.78 -14.52 3.17
C GLU A 471 -12.86 -13.65 2.54
N ILE A 472 -13.82 -13.16 3.34
CA ILE A 472 -14.89 -12.26 2.87
C ILE A 472 -14.27 -10.95 2.38
N LEU A 473 -13.29 -10.43 3.12
CA LEU A 473 -12.54 -9.24 2.74
C LEU A 473 -11.81 -9.43 1.40
N MET A 474 -11.09 -10.54 1.24
CA MET A 474 -10.41 -10.88 0.00
C MET A 474 -11.41 -10.98 -1.16
N GLU A 475 -12.50 -11.73 -1.01
CA GLU A 475 -13.48 -11.93 -2.07
C GLU A 475 -14.10 -10.59 -2.52
N LYS A 476 -14.49 -9.74 -1.56
CA LYS A 476 -15.03 -8.40 -1.84
C LYS A 476 -14.01 -7.50 -2.55
N ILE A 477 -12.73 -7.60 -2.17
CA ILE A 477 -11.63 -6.88 -2.81
C ILE A 477 -11.39 -7.35 -4.25
N LEU A 478 -11.50 -8.66 -4.50
CA LEU A 478 -11.19 -9.28 -5.80
C LEU A 478 -12.36 -9.29 -6.78
N GLN A 479 -13.60 -9.16 -6.31
CA GLN A 479 -14.81 -9.18 -7.14
C GLN A 479 -14.74 -8.27 -8.38
N PRO A 480 -14.26 -7.00 -8.30
CA PRO A 480 -14.19 -6.10 -9.46
C PRO A 480 -13.18 -6.52 -10.54
N TYR A 481 -12.36 -7.55 -10.29
CA TYR A 481 -11.33 -8.00 -11.23
C TYR A 481 -11.82 -9.18 -12.08
N TYR A 482 -12.75 -10.00 -11.58
CA TYR A 482 -13.12 -11.26 -12.23
C TYR A 482 -13.70 -11.09 -13.63
N GLU A 483 -14.55 -10.08 -13.84
CA GLU A 483 -15.14 -9.79 -15.15
C GLU A 483 -14.14 -9.31 -16.21
N HIS A 484 -12.88 -9.07 -15.84
CA HIS A 484 -11.84 -8.56 -16.73
C HIS A 484 -10.75 -9.60 -17.01
N ILE A 485 -10.89 -10.81 -16.47
CA ILE A 485 -9.89 -11.88 -16.57
C ILE A 485 -10.37 -13.00 -17.49
N LEU A 486 -9.47 -13.45 -18.34
CA LEU A 486 -9.63 -14.59 -19.24
C LEU A 486 -8.74 -15.74 -18.76
N ILE A 487 -9.32 -16.93 -18.54
CA ILE A 487 -8.62 -18.15 -18.09
C ILE A 487 -8.53 -19.17 -19.21
#